data_AF-A0A937N9Q9-F1
#
_entry.id   AF-A0A937N9Q9-F1
#
_cell.length_a   1.000
_cell.length_b   1.000
_cell.length_c   1.000
_cell.angle_alpha   90.00
_cell.angle_beta   90.00
_cell.angle_gamma   90.00
#
_symmetry.space_group_name_H-M   'P 1'
#
loop_
_entity.id
_entity.type
_entity.pdbx_description
1 polymer ?
#
loop_
_entity_poly.entity_id
_entity_poly.type
_entity_poly.pdbx_seq_one_letter_code
_entity_poly.pdbx_strand_id
1 'polypeptide(L)'
;MAQYIPSFPFFYSYWEPRLELAGRVLLDAQNCWLLTDNAFPVDKAAAAILWIFAFDFPAAGRLGYRGITRKELYARRFDDWCQAMGTAAEECTRLLPLRSSADREFAVDAVSSILFDASREWENDPSSPTPKSVARQCADFLATNRFVRLHAPDARPT
;
A
#
# COMPACT_ATOMS: atom_id res chain seq x y z
N MET A 1 0.64 33.65 11.58
CA MET A 1 0.03 32.32 11.42
C MET A 1 1.13 31.29 11.50
N ALA A 2 1.19 30.50 12.57
CA ALA A 2 2.17 29.42 12.69
C ALA A 2 1.81 28.33 11.67
N GLN A 3 2.69 28.08 10.70
CA GLN A 3 2.59 26.88 9.87
C GLN A 3 2.78 25.68 10.79
N TYR A 4 1.72 24.93 11.01
CA TYR A 4 1.77 23.65 11.71
C TYR A 4 2.57 22.70 10.80
N ILE A 5 3.87 22.55 11.06
CA ILE A 5 4.71 21.55 10.40
C ILE A 5 4.52 20.27 11.21
N PRO A 6 3.76 19.29 10.73
CA PRO A 6 3.55 18.08 11.49
C PRO A 6 4.83 17.22 11.41
N SER A 7 5.51 17.04 12.53
CA SER A 7 6.53 15.99 12.69
C SER A 7 5.84 14.77 13.29
N PHE A 8 5.54 13.76 12.45
CA PHE A 8 4.92 12.52 12.91
C PHE A 8 5.90 11.35 12.80
N PRO A 9 6.21 10.67 13.93
CA PRO A 9 7.03 9.46 13.95
C PRO A 9 6.31 8.17 13.48
N PHE A 10 5.03 8.27 13.09
CA PHE A 10 4.12 7.11 13.03
C PHE A 10 4.48 6.08 11.95
N PHE A 11 5.08 6.53 10.86
CA PHE A 11 5.56 5.63 9.82
C PHE A 11 6.74 4.78 10.31
N TYR A 12 7.60 5.35 11.16
CA TYR A 12 8.89 4.78 11.54
C TYR A 12 8.77 3.53 12.41
N SER A 13 7.71 3.41 13.22
CA SER A 13 7.56 2.29 14.17
C SER A 13 6.85 1.07 13.58
N TYR A 14 6.24 1.18 12.40
CA TYR A 14 5.30 0.17 11.88
C TYR A 14 5.54 -0.22 10.41
N TRP A 15 6.71 0.10 9.85
CA TRP A 15 7.03 -0.18 8.46
C TRP A 15 7.07 -1.66 8.11
N GLU A 16 7.81 -2.47 8.89
CA GLU A 16 7.90 -3.91 8.68
C GLU A 16 6.53 -4.61 8.78
N PRO A 17 5.70 -4.35 9.81
CA PRO A 17 4.33 -4.83 9.85
C PRO A 17 3.49 -4.52 8.59
N ARG A 18 3.61 -3.30 8.05
CA ARG A 18 2.87 -2.88 6.85
C ARG A 18 3.35 -3.62 5.60
N LEU A 19 4.66 -3.78 5.44
CA LEU A 19 5.26 -4.58 4.36
C LEU A 19 4.80 -6.03 4.42
N GLU A 20 4.77 -6.63 5.61
CA GLU A 20 4.26 -7.99 5.80
C GLU A 20 2.77 -8.11 5.44
N LEU A 21 1.96 -7.13 5.86
CA LEU A 21 0.54 -7.12 5.54
C LEU A 21 0.30 -6.97 4.04
N ALA A 22 1.00 -6.03 3.38
CA ALA A 22 0.94 -5.85 1.94
C ALA A 22 1.39 -7.11 1.18
N GLY A 23 2.49 -7.73 1.60
CA GLY A 23 2.95 -8.99 1.02
C GLY A 23 1.93 -10.12 1.17
N ARG A 24 1.24 -10.22 2.31
CA ARG A 24 0.15 -11.18 2.48
C ARG A 24 -1.04 -10.91 1.56
N VAL A 25 -1.48 -9.65 1.47
CA VAL A 25 -2.58 -9.26 0.57
C VAL A 25 -2.24 -9.58 -0.88
N LEU A 26 -1.00 -9.33 -1.30
CA LEU A 26 -0.51 -9.68 -2.62
C LEU A 26 -0.48 -11.19 -2.87
N LEU A 27 -0.05 -11.99 -1.88
CA LEU A 27 -0.10 -13.44 -1.98
C LEU A 27 -1.54 -13.96 -2.11
N ASP A 28 -2.47 -13.43 -1.32
CA ASP A 28 -3.88 -13.80 -1.41
C ASP A 28 -4.46 -13.40 -2.77
N ALA A 29 -4.12 -12.20 -3.28
CA ALA A 29 -4.53 -11.74 -4.60
C ALA A 29 -3.96 -12.61 -5.72
N GLN A 30 -2.68 -13.00 -5.63
CA GLN A 30 -2.04 -13.95 -6.53
C GLN A 30 -2.76 -15.30 -6.51
N ASN A 31 -3.05 -15.84 -5.32
CA ASN A 31 -3.79 -17.10 -5.19
C ASN A 31 -5.19 -17.00 -5.80
N CYS A 32 -5.90 -15.90 -5.58
CA CYS A 32 -7.18 -15.64 -6.22
C CYS A 32 -7.04 -15.62 -7.75
N TRP A 33 -6.05 -14.89 -8.29
CA TRP A 33 -5.77 -14.86 -9.73
C TRP A 33 -5.43 -16.24 -10.29
N LEU A 34 -4.56 -17.01 -9.65
CA LEU A 34 -4.20 -18.35 -10.13
C LEU A 34 -5.37 -19.35 -10.10
N LEU A 35 -6.38 -19.08 -9.28
CA LEU A 35 -7.56 -19.94 -9.11
C LEU A 35 -8.82 -19.41 -9.81
N THR A 36 -8.77 -18.23 -10.45
CA THR A 36 -9.92 -17.59 -11.09
C THR A 36 -9.53 -16.86 -12.38
N ASP A 37 -10.47 -16.62 -13.28
CA ASP A 37 -10.18 -15.89 -14.53
C ASP A 37 -10.08 -14.36 -14.36
N ASN A 38 -9.83 -13.88 -13.14
CA ASN A 38 -9.71 -12.44 -12.87
C ASN A 38 -8.39 -11.89 -13.43
N ALA A 39 -8.41 -10.70 -14.03
CA ALA A 39 -7.17 -10.06 -14.48
C ALA A 39 -6.31 -9.62 -13.28
N PHE A 40 -5.00 -9.92 -13.32
CA PHE A 40 -4.01 -9.32 -12.43
C PHE A 40 -3.22 -8.22 -13.18
N PRO A 41 -2.93 -7.08 -12.56
CA PRO A 41 -3.26 -6.70 -11.19
C PRO A 41 -4.71 -6.23 -11.05
N VAL A 42 -5.37 -6.67 -9.99
CA VAL A 42 -6.71 -6.19 -9.64
C VAL A 42 -6.57 -4.77 -9.11
N ASP A 43 -7.29 -3.79 -9.67
CA ASP A 43 -7.28 -2.39 -9.18
C ASP A 43 -7.53 -2.29 -7.66
N LYS A 44 -8.32 -3.22 -7.12
CA LYS A 44 -8.56 -3.37 -5.67
C LYS A 44 -7.32 -3.77 -4.87
N ALA A 45 -6.40 -4.54 -5.44
CA ALA A 45 -5.11 -4.85 -4.81
C ALA A 45 -4.21 -3.61 -4.78
N ALA A 46 -4.20 -2.80 -5.84
CA ALA A 46 -3.51 -1.50 -5.83
C ALA A 46 -4.12 -0.57 -4.77
N ALA A 47 -5.45 -0.45 -4.71
CA ALA A 47 -6.15 0.30 -3.67
C ALA A 47 -5.78 -0.18 -2.26
N ALA A 48 -5.69 -1.50 -2.05
CA ALA A 48 -5.29 -2.11 -0.80
C ALA A 48 -3.88 -1.74 -0.36
N ILE A 49 -2.93 -1.78 -1.30
CA ILE A 49 -1.53 -1.42 -1.04
C ILE A 49 -1.42 0.06 -0.71
N LEU A 50 -2.08 0.93 -1.49
CA LEU A 50 -2.13 2.37 -1.24
C LEU A 50 -2.72 2.68 0.14
N TRP A 51 -3.72 1.90 0.56
CA TRP A 51 -4.32 2.00 1.88
C TRP A 51 -3.41 1.51 3.01
N ILE A 52 -2.72 0.38 2.84
CA ILE A 52 -1.77 -0.14 3.84
C ILE A 52 -0.60 0.82 4.03
N PHE A 53 -0.11 1.38 2.92
CA PHE A 53 0.94 2.38 2.91
C PHE A 53 0.44 3.81 3.07
N ALA A 54 -0.85 3.99 3.37
CA ALA A 54 -1.54 5.27 3.42
C ALA A 54 -0.62 6.38 3.93
N PHE A 55 -0.36 7.26 2.97
CA PHE A 55 0.53 8.39 2.93
C PHE A 55 0.26 9.41 4.05
N ASP A 56 0.79 9.14 5.24
CA ASP A 56 1.13 10.06 6.34
C ASP A 56 0.19 11.26 6.71
N PHE A 57 -1.12 11.30 6.36
CA PHE A 57 -1.96 12.48 6.65
C PHE A 57 -2.89 12.40 7.89
N PRO A 58 -2.77 13.34 8.84
CA PRO A 58 -3.62 13.53 10.04
C PRO A 58 -5.09 13.90 9.79
N ALA A 59 -5.49 14.25 8.57
CA ALA A 59 -6.87 14.69 8.28
C ALA A 59 -7.88 13.52 8.28
N ALA A 60 -7.40 12.30 8.06
CA ALA A 60 -8.23 11.12 8.10
C ALA A 60 -8.26 10.52 9.50
N GLY A 61 -8.97 11.16 10.44
CA GLY A 61 -9.42 10.54 11.71
C GLY A 61 -10.28 9.26 11.53
N ARG A 62 -10.15 8.58 10.38
CA ARG A 62 -10.84 7.42 9.85
C ARG A 62 -9.94 6.20 9.61
N LEU A 63 -8.60 6.27 9.67
CA LEU A 63 -7.77 5.13 9.21
C LEU A 63 -6.62 4.64 10.08
N GLY A 64 -6.50 5.12 11.31
CA GLY A 64 -5.83 4.32 12.32
C GLY A 64 -6.76 3.17 12.72
N TYR A 65 -7.01 2.20 11.83
CA TYR A 65 -7.74 0.95 12.09
C TYR A 65 -8.78 1.06 13.20
N ARG A 66 -9.66 2.08 13.13
CA ARG A 66 -10.34 2.54 14.34
C ARG A 66 -11.40 1.49 14.69
N GLY A 67 -11.10 0.66 15.68
CA GLY A 67 -11.95 -0.46 16.10
C GLY A 67 -11.57 -1.84 15.53
N ILE A 68 -10.45 -1.99 14.81
CA ILE A 68 -9.96 -3.29 14.33
C ILE A 68 -8.53 -3.49 14.83
N THR A 69 -8.32 -4.57 15.57
CA THR A 69 -7.00 -4.90 16.10
C THR A 69 -6.03 -5.33 15.00
N ARG A 70 -4.71 -5.20 15.25
CA ARG A 70 -3.68 -5.76 14.36
C ARG A 70 -4.00 -7.21 14.00
N LYS A 71 -4.30 -8.05 15.01
CA LYS A 71 -4.62 -9.47 14.81
C LYS A 71 -5.76 -9.69 13.81
N GLU A 72 -6.84 -8.92 13.92
CA GLU A 72 -7.99 -9.04 13.02
C GLU A 72 -7.65 -8.61 11.59
N LEU A 73 -6.79 -7.61 11.41
CA LEU A 73 -6.36 -7.15 10.08
C LEU A 73 -5.51 -8.19 9.36
N TYR A 74 -4.60 -8.84 10.09
CA TYR A 74 -3.82 -9.94 9.56
C TYR A 74 -4.64 -11.22 9.36
N ALA A 75 -5.86 -11.31 9.90
CA ALA A 75 -6.75 -12.45 9.70
C ALA A 75 -7.68 -12.29 8.48
N ARG A 76 -7.90 -11.06 7.99
CA ARG A 76 -8.79 -10.77 6.86
C ARG A 76 -8.36 -11.49 5.59
N ARG A 77 -9.33 -11.96 4.80
CA ARG A 77 -9.10 -12.48 3.44
C ARG A 77 -9.05 -11.34 2.43
N PHE A 78 -8.55 -11.61 1.22
CA PHE A 78 -8.52 -10.63 0.14
C PHE A 78 -9.89 -10.02 -0.19
N ASP A 79 -10.96 -10.82 -0.19
CA ASP A 79 -12.32 -10.32 -0.43
C ASP A 79 -12.77 -9.31 0.64
N ASP A 80 -12.42 -9.55 1.91
CA ASP A 80 -12.73 -8.64 3.02
C ASP A 80 -11.98 -7.31 2.87
N TRP A 81 -10.75 -7.36 2.35
CA TRP A 81 -9.99 -6.17 1.98
C TRP A 81 -10.66 -5.41 0.85
N CYS A 82 -11.04 -6.11 -0.21
CA CYS A 82 -11.74 -5.55 -1.36
C CYS A 82 -13.07 -4.89 -0.98
N GLN A 83 -13.82 -5.43 -0.01
CA GLN A 83 -15.07 -4.85 0.46
C GLN A 83 -14.86 -3.59 1.31
N ALA A 84 -13.74 -3.49 2.02
CA ALA A 84 -13.43 -2.37 2.89
C ALA A 84 -12.94 -1.13 2.11
N MET A 85 -12.62 -1.27 0.83
CA MET A 85 -11.92 -0.26 0.04
C MET A 85 -12.65 0.05 -1.27
N GLY A 86 -12.54 1.30 -1.72
CA GLY A 86 -13.00 1.72 -3.04
C GLY A 86 -12.01 1.35 -4.13
N THR A 87 -12.17 1.98 -5.29
CA THR A 87 -11.15 1.95 -6.37
C THR A 87 -9.83 2.56 -5.90
N ALA A 88 -8.73 2.27 -6.58
CA ALA A 88 -7.42 2.85 -6.22
C ALA A 88 -7.45 4.39 -6.28
N ALA A 89 -8.16 4.96 -7.26
CA ALA A 89 -8.34 6.40 -7.42
C ALA A 89 -9.20 7.03 -6.30
N GLU A 90 -10.31 6.39 -5.92
CA GLU A 90 -11.14 6.83 -4.79
C GLU A 90 -10.36 6.75 -3.48
N GLU A 91 -9.58 5.69 -3.32
CA GLU A 91 -8.78 5.49 -2.12
C GLU A 91 -7.66 6.52 -2.03
N CYS A 92 -6.92 6.76 -3.11
CA CYS A 92 -5.97 7.88 -3.20
C CYS A 92 -6.63 9.23 -2.91
N THR A 93 -7.84 9.48 -3.44
CA THR A 93 -8.60 10.72 -3.20
C THR A 93 -8.97 10.89 -1.73
N ARG A 94 -9.39 9.81 -1.10
CA ARG A 94 -9.78 9.78 0.32
C ARG A 94 -8.57 9.97 1.24
N LEU A 95 -7.42 9.43 0.85
CA LEU A 95 -6.16 9.50 1.61
C LEU A 95 -5.42 10.82 1.44
N LEU A 96 -5.48 11.40 0.24
CA LEU A 96 -4.72 12.57 -0.16
C LEU A 96 -5.62 13.68 -0.72
N PRO A 97 -6.59 14.19 0.07
CA PRO A 97 -7.54 15.19 -0.44
C PRO A 97 -6.88 16.52 -0.84
N LEU A 98 -5.63 16.76 -0.41
CA LEU A 98 -4.85 17.98 -0.69
C LEU A 98 -3.88 17.84 -1.87
N ARG A 99 -3.73 16.64 -2.47
CA ARG A 99 -2.88 16.41 -3.65
C ARG A 99 -3.67 16.64 -4.94
N SER A 100 -2.97 17.01 -6.01
CA SER A 100 -3.59 17.17 -7.34
C SER A 100 -4.19 15.84 -7.82
N SER A 101 -5.14 15.88 -8.77
CA SER A 101 -5.59 14.66 -9.46
C SER A 101 -4.42 13.96 -10.16
N ALA A 102 -3.56 14.72 -10.81
CA ALA A 102 -2.38 14.19 -11.52
C ALA A 102 -1.41 13.43 -10.59
N ASP A 103 -1.15 13.93 -9.38
CA ASP A 103 -0.29 13.23 -8.40
C ASP A 103 -0.91 11.90 -7.95
N ARG A 104 -2.24 11.88 -7.79
CA ARG A 104 -2.98 10.68 -7.38
C ARG A 104 -3.00 9.63 -8.48
N GLU A 105 -3.30 10.07 -9.71
CA GLU A 105 -3.26 9.22 -10.91
C GLU A 105 -1.86 8.64 -11.10
N PHE A 106 -0.82 9.46 -11.02
CA PHE A 106 0.56 8.99 -11.13
C PHE A 106 0.93 7.93 -10.08
N ALA A 107 0.50 8.10 -8.82
CA ALA A 107 0.75 7.12 -7.78
C ALA A 107 0.00 5.80 -8.04
N VAL A 108 -1.25 5.87 -8.50
CA VAL A 108 -2.06 4.69 -8.87
C VAL A 108 -1.41 3.97 -10.06
N ASP A 109 -1.11 4.69 -11.13
CA ASP A 109 -0.54 4.13 -12.36
C ASP A 109 0.80 3.44 -12.07
N ALA A 110 1.65 4.06 -11.27
CA ALA A 110 2.95 3.47 -10.95
C ALA A 110 2.84 2.25 -10.05
N VAL A 111 1.98 2.25 -9.02
CA VAL A 111 1.75 1.05 -8.21
C VAL A 111 1.16 -0.06 -9.08
N SER A 112 0.16 0.24 -9.91
CA SER A 112 -0.42 -0.71 -10.85
C SER A 112 0.60 -1.25 -11.85
N SER A 113 1.52 -0.42 -12.34
CA SER A 113 2.63 -0.85 -13.22
C SER A 113 3.55 -1.84 -12.51
N ILE A 114 3.96 -1.56 -11.27
CA ILE A 114 4.81 -2.49 -10.48
C ILE A 114 4.12 -3.84 -10.31
N LEU A 115 2.81 -3.83 -10.03
CA LEU A 115 2.05 -5.07 -9.89
C LEU A 115 1.91 -5.82 -11.23
N PHE A 116 1.71 -5.10 -12.33
CA PHE A 116 1.63 -5.70 -13.66
C PHE A 116 2.96 -6.35 -14.07
N ASP A 117 4.08 -5.68 -13.83
CA ASP A 117 5.40 -6.24 -14.08
C ASP A 117 5.65 -7.48 -13.20
N ALA A 118 5.23 -7.45 -11.93
CA ALA A 118 5.30 -8.59 -11.05
C ALA A 118 4.47 -9.80 -11.53
N SER A 119 3.26 -9.59 -12.08
CA SER A 119 2.52 -10.69 -12.69
C SER A 119 3.25 -11.31 -13.86
N ARG A 120 3.81 -10.48 -14.75
CA ARG A 120 4.54 -11.00 -15.91
C ARG A 120 5.78 -11.77 -15.50
N GLU A 121 6.48 -11.31 -14.46
CA GLU A 121 7.62 -12.05 -13.91
C GLU A 121 7.17 -13.39 -13.31
N TRP A 122 6.06 -13.43 -12.57
CA TRP A 122 5.48 -14.69 -12.07
C TRP A 122 5.07 -15.68 -13.16
N GLU A 123 4.52 -15.19 -14.27
CA GLU A 123 4.19 -16.04 -15.42
C GLU A 123 5.42 -16.75 -15.99
N ASN A 124 6.60 -16.12 -15.89
CA ASN A 124 7.86 -16.71 -16.33
C ASN A 124 8.51 -17.59 -15.25
N ASP A 125 8.44 -17.17 -13.98
CA ASP A 125 8.97 -17.90 -12.82
C ASP A 125 8.03 -17.76 -11.62
N PRO A 126 7.24 -18.79 -11.28
CA PRO A 126 6.32 -18.71 -10.14
C PRO A 126 6.99 -18.48 -8.77
N SER A 127 8.31 -18.64 -8.67
CA SER A 127 9.08 -18.37 -7.44
C SER A 127 9.52 -16.90 -7.30
N SER A 128 9.42 -16.10 -8.37
CA SER A 128 9.86 -14.69 -8.40
C SER A 128 8.88 -13.80 -9.18
N PRO A 129 8.56 -12.58 -8.70
CA PRO A 129 9.08 -11.93 -7.50
C PRO A 129 8.30 -12.37 -6.26
N THR A 130 8.90 -12.38 -5.08
CA THR A 130 8.11 -12.69 -3.88
C THR A 130 7.07 -11.58 -3.61
N PRO A 131 5.87 -11.88 -3.07
CA PRO A 131 4.92 -10.84 -2.68
C PRO A 131 5.51 -9.78 -1.74
N LYS A 132 6.47 -10.17 -0.89
CA LYS A 132 7.21 -9.25 0.00
C LYS A 132 8.15 -8.32 -0.77
N SER A 133 8.82 -8.80 -1.82
CA SER A 133 9.68 -7.94 -2.67
C SER A 133 8.84 -6.98 -3.49
N VAL A 134 7.69 -7.40 -4.04
CA VAL A 134 6.75 -6.51 -4.74
C VAL A 134 6.22 -5.45 -3.78
N ALA A 135 5.76 -5.83 -2.59
CA ALA A 135 5.32 -4.89 -1.57
C ALA A 135 6.41 -3.85 -1.24
N ARG A 136 7.68 -4.28 -1.16
CA ARG A 136 8.83 -3.39 -0.95
C ARG A 136 9.08 -2.46 -2.12
N GLN A 137 8.97 -2.92 -3.37
CA GLN A 137 9.10 -2.06 -4.55
C GLN A 137 8.03 -0.98 -4.59
N CYS A 138 6.76 -1.33 -4.32
CA CYS A 138 5.68 -0.34 -4.21
C CYS A 138 6.02 0.70 -3.13
N ALA A 139 6.40 0.22 -1.95
CA ALA A 139 6.85 1.02 -0.82
C ALA A 139 7.99 2.00 -1.16
N ASP A 140 9.04 1.53 -1.82
CA ASP A 140 10.22 2.31 -2.19
C ASP A 140 9.89 3.36 -3.26
N PHE A 141 9.08 2.99 -4.26
CA PHE A 141 8.57 3.93 -5.25
C PHE A 141 7.78 5.06 -4.59
N LEU A 142 6.83 4.67 -3.74
CA LEU A 142 5.94 5.60 -3.04
C LEU A 142 6.72 6.56 -2.16
N ALA A 143 7.81 6.10 -1.55
CA ALA A 143 8.65 6.93 -0.72
C ALA A 143 9.61 7.84 -1.50
N THR A 144 10.20 7.33 -2.58
CA THR A 144 11.08 8.10 -3.48
C THR A 144 10.33 9.31 -4.04
N ASN A 145 9.07 9.12 -4.41
CA ASN A 145 8.20 10.17 -4.93
C ASN A 145 7.54 11.02 -3.83
N ARG A 146 7.97 10.87 -2.57
CA ARG A 146 7.48 11.61 -1.41
C ARG A 146 5.97 11.50 -1.21
N PHE A 147 5.36 10.41 -1.69
CA PHE A 147 4.03 10.04 -1.26
C PHE A 147 4.13 9.50 0.17
N VAL A 148 5.14 8.69 0.46
CA VAL A 148 5.49 8.17 1.78
C VAL A 148 6.83 8.75 2.26
N ARG A 149 7.12 8.72 3.56
CA ARG A 149 8.47 9.03 4.09
C ARG A 149 9.18 7.75 4.53
N LEU A 150 10.16 7.26 3.77
CA LEU A 150 11.09 6.25 4.25
C LEU A 150 12.08 6.87 5.25
N HIS A 151 12.35 6.22 6.37
CA HIS A 151 13.58 6.48 7.12
C HIS A 151 14.66 5.52 6.62
N ALA A 152 15.86 6.04 6.39
CA ALA A 152 17.06 5.22 6.33
C ALA A 152 17.22 4.46 7.66
N PRO A 153 17.61 3.17 7.64
CA PRO A 153 18.10 2.52 8.84
C PRO A 153 19.35 3.29 9.29
N ASP A 154 19.48 3.54 10.59
CA ASP A 154 20.62 4.23 11.23
C ASP A 154 20.65 5.76 11.17
N ALA A 155 19.82 6.38 12.00
CA ALA A 155 20.26 7.52 12.80
C ALA A 155 19.63 7.43 14.19
N ARG A 156 20.28 6.71 15.11
CA ARG A 156 19.91 6.79 16.53
C ARG A 156 20.14 8.23 17.00
N PRO A 157 19.18 8.84 17.72
CA PRO A 157 19.44 10.12 18.36
C PRO A 157 20.50 9.90 19.45
N THR A 158 21.65 10.56 19.31
CA THR A 158 22.57 10.85 20.42
C THR A 158 21.97 11.90 21.32
#